data_AF-A0A2H5YD20-F1
#
_entry.id   AF-A0A2H5YD20-F1
#
_cell.length_a   1.000
_cell.length_b   1.000
_cell.length_c   1.000
_cell.angle_alpha   90.00
_cell.angle_beta   90.00
_cell.angle_gamma   90.00
#
_symmetry.space_group_name_H-M   'P 1'
#
loop_
_entity.id
_entity.type
_entity.pdbx_description
1 polymer ?
#
loop_
_entity_poly.entity_id
_entity_poly.type
_entity_poly.pdbx_seq_one_letter_code
_entity_poly.pdbx_strand_id
1 'polypeptide(L)'
;MALFALLPQSVLRDGRALTEAVRRRLPQKARVLGVDGFGVRVRGKPQGVLLGGERGQGLPLLVLQVEEKDPKAVQSALRPLVQALGVEVLVSDDLGASPAVAEDLGLSHQVCSFSLLRWADRALRRLRLQVPEG
;
A
#
# COMPACT_ATOMS: atom_id res chain seq x y z
N MET A 1 1.02 40.25 -0.60
CA MET A 1 1.06 38.78 -0.54
C MET A 1 1.53 38.38 0.84
N ALA A 2 0.62 37.93 1.71
CA ALA A 2 1.01 37.46 3.04
C ALA A 2 1.70 36.10 2.91
N LEU A 3 2.98 36.06 3.25
CA LEU A 3 3.72 34.82 3.46
C LEU A 3 3.16 34.21 4.76
N PHE A 4 2.09 33.42 4.67
CA PHE A 4 1.62 32.65 5.82
C PHE A 4 2.72 31.64 6.16
N ALA A 5 3.42 31.86 7.27
CA ALA A 5 4.29 30.85 7.85
C ALA A 5 3.46 29.57 8.04
N LEU A 6 3.91 28.46 7.45
CA LEU A 6 3.29 27.15 7.58
C LEU A 6 3.48 26.65 9.02
N LEU A 7 2.61 27.09 9.92
CA LEU A 7 2.55 26.56 11.28
C LEU A 7 2.07 25.11 11.24
N PRO A 8 2.55 24.23 12.14
CA PRO A 8 2.10 22.84 12.19
C PRO A 8 0.57 22.68 12.24
N GLN A 9 -0.11 23.62 12.89
CA GLN A 9 -1.57 23.64 13.01
C GLN A 9 -2.27 23.99 11.69
N SER A 10 -1.72 24.91 10.88
CA SER A 10 -2.31 25.22 9.57
C SER A 10 -2.11 24.07 8.59
N VAL A 11 -0.93 23.42 8.60
CA VAL A 11 -0.69 22.21 7.81
C VAL A 11 -1.66 21.08 8.20
N LEU A 12 -1.89 20.87 9.50
CA LEU A 12 -2.84 19.85 9.97
C LEU A 12 -4.27 20.17 9.53
N ARG A 13 -4.70 21.43 9.66
CA ARG A 13 -6.03 21.87 9.20
C ARG A 13 -6.20 21.62 7.71
N ASP A 14 -5.21 22.00 6.90
CA ASP A 14 -5.27 21.89 5.45
C ASP A 14 -5.24 20.40 5.02
N GLY A 15 -4.46 19.56 5.70
CA GLY A 15 -4.49 18.10 5.51
C GLY A 15 -5.84 17.46 5.85
N ARG A 16 -6.52 17.94 6.89
CA ARG A 16 -7.90 17.52 7.22
C ARG A 16 -8.90 17.96 6.16
N ALA A 17 -8.79 19.20 5.67
CA ALA A 17 -9.64 19.71 4.59
C ALA A 17 -9.44 18.91 3.29
N LEU A 18 -8.19 18.56 2.96
CA LEU A 18 -7.89 17.71 1.81
C LEU A 18 -8.47 16.30 1.98
N THR A 19 -8.38 15.73 3.18
CA THR A 19 -8.99 14.42 3.49
C THR A 19 -10.48 14.42 3.19
N GLU A 20 -11.21 15.47 3.58
CA GLU A 20 -12.64 15.58 3.34
C GLU A 20 -12.97 15.70 1.84
N ALA A 21 -12.15 16.43 1.08
CA ALA A 21 -12.28 16.51 -0.38
C ALA A 21 -12.02 15.15 -1.06
N VAL A 22 -11.04 14.38 -0.57
CA VAL A 22 -10.74 13.03 -1.08
C VAL A 22 -11.83 12.04 -0.72
N ARG A 23 -12.42 12.12 0.48
CA ARG A 23 -13.53 11.24 0.91
C ARG A 23 -14.70 11.24 -0.06
N ARG A 24 -15.04 12.41 -0.62
CA ARG A 24 -16.11 12.55 -1.62
C ARG A 24 -15.79 11.90 -2.97
N ARG A 25 -14.52 11.59 -3.22
CA ARG A 25 -14.03 10.94 -4.45
C ARG A 25 -13.79 9.44 -4.26
N LEU A 26 -13.85 8.93 -3.03
CA LEU A 26 -13.66 7.51 -2.78
C LEU A 26 -14.68 6.70 -3.59
N PRO A 27 -14.24 5.64 -4.27
CA PRO A 27 -15.13 4.86 -5.09
C PRO A 27 -16.09 4.05 -4.22
N GLN A 28 -17.29 3.80 -4.74
CA GLN A 28 -18.23 2.86 -4.12
C GLN A 28 -17.85 1.40 -4.36
N LYS A 29 -17.05 1.13 -5.41
CA LYS A 29 -16.55 -0.20 -5.77
C LYS A 29 -15.11 -0.13 -6.26
N ALA A 30 -14.31 -1.12 -5.92
CA ALA A 30 -12.94 -1.26 -6.38
C ALA A 30 -12.65 -2.73 -6.67
N ARG A 31 -12.75 -3.16 -7.94
CA ARG A 31 -12.50 -4.56 -8.32
C ARG A 31 -11.06 -5.00 -8.11
N VAL A 32 -10.11 -4.06 -8.19
CA VAL A 32 -8.68 -4.32 -8.04
C VAL A 32 -8.13 -3.49 -6.90
N LEU A 33 -7.63 -4.17 -5.87
CA LEU A 33 -7.00 -3.57 -4.70
C LEU A 33 -5.49 -3.81 -4.78
N GLY A 34 -4.71 -2.74 -4.88
CA GLY A 34 -3.27 -2.78 -4.68
C GLY A 34 -2.94 -2.63 -3.21
N VAL A 35 -2.04 -3.45 -2.67
CA VAL A 35 -1.51 -3.33 -1.31
C VAL A 35 0.02 -3.34 -1.32
N ASP A 36 0.63 -2.59 -0.42
CA ASP A 36 2.08 -2.55 -0.21
C ASP A 36 2.38 -2.25 1.26
N GLY A 37 3.19 -3.10 1.90
CA GLY A 37 3.65 -2.90 3.26
C GLY A 37 4.97 -2.15 3.34
N PHE A 38 5.12 -1.35 4.38
CA PHE A 38 6.39 -0.69 4.71
C PHE A 38 6.54 -0.48 6.21
N GLY A 39 7.80 -0.40 6.64
CA GLY A 39 8.15 -0.13 8.04
C GLY A 39 8.23 1.37 8.30
N VAL A 40 7.61 1.81 9.39
CA VAL A 40 7.73 3.17 9.93
C VAL A 40 8.25 3.15 11.36
N ARG A 41 8.72 4.31 11.85
CA ARG A 41 9.01 4.51 13.27
C ARG A 41 8.00 5.48 13.86
N VAL A 42 7.16 4.99 14.76
CA VAL A 42 6.21 5.83 15.50
C VAL A 42 6.73 5.99 16.92
N ARG A 43 7.09 7.22 17.30
CA ARG A 43 7.68 7.53 18.62
C ARG A 43 8.89 6.64 18.94
N GLY A 44 9.76 6.43 17.95
CA GLY A 44 10.97 5.62 18.07
C GLY A 44 10.75 4.10 17.99
N LYS A 45 9.51 3.61 17.98
CA LYS A 45 9.22 2.16 17.89
C LYS A 45 8.98 1.74 16.43
N PRO A 46 9.60 0.64 15.96
CA PRO A 46 9.32 0.12 14.63
C PRO A 46 7.88 -0.42 14.56
N GLN A 47 7.19 -0.13 13.47
CA GLN A 47 5.83 -0.60 13.20
C GLN A 47 5.68 -0.91 11.71
N GLY A 48 5.06 -2.04 11.41
CA GLY A 48 4.57 -2.36 10.06
C GLY A 48 3.32 -1.54 9.75
N VAL A 49 3.24 -1.02 8.53
CA VAL A 49 2.09 -0.32 7.99
C VAL A 49 1.77 -0.93 6.64
N LEU A 50 0.50 -1.21 6.39
CA LEU A 50 -0.04 -1.61 5.11
C LEU A 50 -0.78 -0.43 4.49
N LEU A 51 -0.40 -0.05 3.27
CA LEU A 51 -1.14 0.88 2.44
C LEU A 51 -1.95 0.09 1.42
N GLY A 52 -3.18 0.52 1.17
CA GLY A 52 -4.01 -0.05 0.12
C GLY A 52 -4.68 1.03 -0.71
N GLY A 53 -4.75 0.82 -2.01
CA GLY A 53 -5.32 1.74 -2.97
C GLY A 53 -6.03 1.01 -4.11
N GLU A 54 -7.03 1.66 -4.68
CA GLU A 54 -7.69 1.14 -5.87
C GLU A 54 -6.87 1.44 -7.13
N ARG A 55 -6.92 0.54 -8.12
CA ARG A 55 -6.03 0.57 -9.29
C ARG A 55 -6.53 1.38 -10.50
N GLY A 56 -7.71 1.98 -10.44
CA GLY A 56 -8.30 2.79 -11.51
C GLY A 56 -7.86 4.25 -11.49
N GLN A 57 -8.26 5.01 -10.47
CA GLN A 57 -7.87 6.42 -10.27
C GLN A 57 -6.67 6.58 -9.34
N GLY A 58 -6.16 5.48 -8.77
CA GLY A 58 -5.03 5.49 -7.84
C GLY A 58 -5.37 6.07 -6.47
N LEU A 59 -6.63 6.01 -6.06
CA LEU A 59 -7.06 6.59 -4.79
C LEU A 59 -6.58 5.75 -3.60
N PRO A 60 -5.97 6.39 -2.58
CA PRO A 60 -5.62 5.69 -1.34
C PRO A 60 -6.91 5.37 -0.58
N LEU A 61 -7.13 4.08 -0.30
CA LEU A 61 -8.32 3.59 0.39
C LEU A 61 -8.07 3.33 1.87
N LEU A 62 -6.85 2.90 2.23
CA LEU A 62 -6.53 2.51 3.60
C LEU A 62 -5.06 2.78 3.94
N VAL A 63 -4.83 3.09 5.21
CA VAL A 63 -3.52 3.03 5.89
C VAL A 63 -3.77 2.30 7.19
N LEU A 64 -3.21 1.10 7.35
CA LEU A 64 -3.45 0.23 8.50
C LEU A 64 -2.13 -0.10 9.18
N GLN A 65 -2.11 -0.04 10.51
CA GLN A 65 -0.97 -0.55 11.28
C GLN A 65 -1.09 -2.08 11.38
N VAL A 66 -0.42 -2.78 10.47
CA VAL A 66 -0.43 -4.25 10.37
C VAL A 66 0.97 -4.71 9.97
N GLU A 67 1.41 -5.81 10.57
CA GLU A 67 2.61 -6.50 10.10
C GLU A 67 2.24 -7.33 8.87
N GLU A 68 2.75 -6.94 7.70
CA GLU A 68 2.42 -7.58 6.42
C GLU A 68 2.81 -9.07 6.38
N LYS A 69 3.82 -9.45 7.17
CA LYS A 69 4.27 -10.84 7.32
C LYS A 69 3.31 -11.73 8.10
N ASP A 70 2.33 -11.16 8.80
CA ASP A 70 1.30 -11.90 9.49
C ASP A 70 0.05 -12.02 8.58
N PRO A 71 -0.12 -13.15 7.85
CA PRO A 71 -1.23 -13.30 6.92
C PRO A 71 -2.59 -13.20 7.60
N LYS A 72 -2.72 -13.65 8.86
CA LYS A 72 -3.99 -13.58 9.60
C LYS A 72 -4.33 -12.15 9.96
N ALA A 73 -3.34 -11.36 10.36
CA ALA A 73 -3.52 -9.93 10.65
C ALA A 73 -3.92 -9.16 9.38
N VAL A 74 -3.23 -9.41 8.25
CA VAL A 74 -3.56 -8.79 6.96
C VAL A 74 -4.96 -9.17 6.50
N GLN A 75 -5.29 -10.47 6.50
CA GLN A 75 -6.62 -10.97 6.14
C GLN A 75 -7.72 -10.32 6.98
N SER A 76 -7.56 -10.30 8.31
CA SER A 76 -8.54 -9.70 9.23
C SER A 76 -8.73 -8.22 8.98
N ALA A 77 -7.64 -7.51 8.67
CA ALA A 77 -7.64 -6.08 8.41
C ALA A 77 -8.27 -5.73 7.05
N LEU A 78 -8.05 -6.54 6.01
CA LEU A 78 -8.55 -6.29 4.66
C LEU A 78 -9.99 -6.75 4.43
N ARG A 79 -10.45 -7.80 5.13
CA ARG A 79 -11.77 -8.42 4.93
C ARG A 79 -12.93 -7.42 4.88
N PRO A 80 -13.07 -6.45 5.82
CA PRO A 80 -14.19 -5.51 5.79
C PRO A 80 -14.19 -4.64 4.53
N LEU A 81 -13.00 -4.22 4.07
CA LEU A 81 -12.87 -3.37 2.90
C LEU A 81 -13.14 -4.15 1.61
N VAL A 82 -12.61 -5.37 1.52
CA VAL A 82 -12.82 -6.28 0.38
C VAL A 82 -14.30 -6.52 0.16
N GLN A 83 -15.05 -6.80 1.24
CA GLN A 83 -16.50 -7.00 1.19
C GLN A 83 -17.25 -5.73 0.82
N ALA A 84 -16.89 -4.59 1.43
CA ALA A 84 -17.57 -3.31 1.18
C ALA A 84 -17.39 -2.80 -0.25
N LEU A 85 -16.22 -3.00 -0.85
CA LEU A 85 -15.87 -2.49 -2.18
C LEU A 85 -16.05 -3.49 -3.31
N GLY A 86 -16.37 -4.76 -3.01
CA GLY A 86 -16.48 -5.82 -4.00
C GLY A 86 -15.16 -6.05 -4.73
N VAL A 87 -14.08 -6.20 -3.98
CA VAL A 87 -12.76 -6.51 -4.54
C VAL A 87 -12.76 -7.92 -5.11
N GLU A 88 -12.18 -8.09 -6.28
CA GLU A 88 -12.06 -9.38 -7.01
C GLU A 88 -10.58 -9.80 -7.15
N VAL A 89 -9.67 -8.82 -7.24
CA VAL A 89 -8.24 -9.05 -7.45
C VAL A 89 -7.42 -8.30 -6.39
N LEU A 90 -6.54 -9.03 -5.71
CA LEU A 90 -5.50 -8.47 -4.85
C LEU A 90 -4.18 -8.38 -5.64
N VAL A 91 -3.63 -7.18 -5.74
CA VAL A 91 -2.30 -6.94 -6.28
C VAL A 91 -1.37 -6.59 -5.13
N SER A 92 -0.37 -7.42 -4.85
CA SER A 92 0.62 -7.18 -3.78
C SER A 92 2.03 -7.21 -4.33
N ASP A 93 3.03 -6.94 -3.50
CA ASP A 93 4.40 -7.37 -3.80
C ASP A 93 4.54 -8.91 -3.79
N ASP A 94 5.76 -9.39 -3.98
CA ASP A 94 6.09 -10.83 -3.97
C ASP A 94 6.39 -11.33 -2.54
N LEU A 95 5.56 -10.95 -1.57
CA LEU A 95 5.64 -11.48 -0.22
C LEU A 95 4.93 -12.83 -0.15
N GLY A 96 5.60 -13.86 0.40
CA GLY A 96 5.07 -15.22 0.46
C GLY A 96 3.76 -15.39 1.24
N ALA A 97 3.38 -14.41 2.07
CA ALA A 97 2.10 -14.40 2.79
C ALA A 97 0.90 -14.02 1.89
N SER A 98 1.14 -13.27 0.81
CA SER A 98 0.08 -12.65 0.00
C SER A 98 -0.82 -13.64 -0.74
N PRO A 99 -0.31 -14.74 -1.34
CA PRO A 99 -1.18 -15.75 -1.97
C PRO A 99 -2.18 -16.37 -0.99
N ALA A 100 -1.73 -16.70 0.22
CA ALA A 100 -2.60 -17.27 1.26
C ALA A 100 -3.68 -16.28 1.69
N VAL A 101 -3.33 -14.99 1.85
CA VAL A 101 -4.29 -13.92 2.16
C VAL A 101 -5.36 -13.81 1.06
N ALA A 102 -4.96 -13.87 -0.22
CA ALA A 102 -5.89 -13.77 -1.33
C ALA A 102 -6.84 -14.98 -1.38
N GLU A 103 -6.32 -16.20 -1.22
CA GLU A 103 -7.12 -17.43 -1.15
C GLU A 103 -8.16 -17.36 -0.03
N ASP A 104 -7.73 -16.98 1.17
CA ASP A 104 -8.56 -16.84 2.37
C ASP A 104 -9.66 -15.76 2.27
N LEU A 105 -9.47 -14.80 1.35
CA LEU A 105 -10.43 -13.74 1.04
C LEU A 105 -11.27 -14.07 -0.20
N GLY A 106 -11.01 -15.18 -0.89
CA GLY A 106 -11.70 -15.58 -2.11
C GLY A 106 -11.35 -14.70 -3.32
N LEU A 107 -10.13 -14.17 -3.36
CA LEU A 107 -9.66 -13.22 -4.38
C LEU A 107 -8.70 -13.89 -5.37
N SER A 108 -8.70 -13.40 -6.61
CA SER A 108 -7.57 -13.65 -7.50
C SER A 108 -6.34 -12.87 -7.02
N HIS A 109 -5.15 -13.43 -7.19
CA HIS A 109 -3.89 -12.81 -6.78
C HIS A 109 -2.99 -12.49 -7.98
N GLN A 110 -2.37 -11.31 -7.96
CA GLN A 110 -1.34 -10.92 -8.91
C GLN A 110 -0.17 -10.26 -8.18
N VAL A 111 1.05 -10.63 -8.57
CA VAL A 111 2.26 -9.91 -8.14
C VAL A 111 2.39 -8.60 -8.91
N CYS A 112 2.66 -7.51 -8.19
CA CYS A 112 2.83 -6.17 -8.73
C CYS A 112 4.06 -6.10 -9.64
N SER A 113 3.83 -5.79 -10.92
CA SER A 113 4.90 -5.66 -11.91
C SER A 113 5.92 -4.58 -11.54
N PHE A 114 5.48 -3.49 -10.88
CA PHE A 114 6.39 -2.45 -10.40
C PHE A 114 7.38 -3.00 -9.37
N SER A 115 6.88 -3.72 -8.36
CA SER A 115 7.73 -4.33 -7.33
C SER A 115 8.68 -5.35 -7.94
N LEU A 116 8.19 -6.20 -8.86
CA LEU A 116 8.99 -7.20 -9.56
C LEU A 116 10.13 -6.54 -10.37
N LEU A 117 9.82 -5.55 -11.21
CA LEU A 117 10.80 -4.86 -12.04
C LEU A 117 11.83 -4.10 -11.19
N ARG A 118 11.39 -3.44 -10.10
CA ARG A 118 12.26 -2.76 -9.15
C ARG A 118 13.29 -3.72 -8.54
N TRP A 119 12.84 -4.92 -8.14
CA TRP A 119 13.72 -5.92 -7.56
C TRP A 119 14.67 -6.56 -8.59
N ALA A 120 14.17 -6.88 -9.77
CA ALA A 120 14.98 -7.40 -10.88
C ALA A 120 16.10 -6.42 -11.25
N ASP A 121 15.77 -5.14 -11.44
CA ASP A 121 16.72 -4.09 -11.79
C ASP A 121 17.79 -3.89 -10.70
N ARG A 122 17.39 -3.96 -9.42
CA ARG A 122 18.33 -3.91 -8.29
C ARG A 122 19.28 -5.11 -8.26
N ALA A 123 18.77 -6.31 -8.55
CA ALA A 123 19.58 -7.52 -8.63
C ALA A 123 20.59 -7.44 -9.79
N LEU A 124 20.14 -7.01 -10.97
CA LEU A 124 20.99 -6.83 -12.14
C LEU A 124 22.11 -5.80 -11.89
N ARG A 125 21.79 -4.67 -11.24
CA ARG A 125 22.82 -3.68 -10.86
C ARG A 125 23.86 -4.25 -9.89
N ARG A 126 23.46 -5.09 -8.93
CA ARG A 126 24.41 -5.75 -8.02
C ARG A 126 25.30 -6.73 -8.75
N LEU A 127 24.72 -7.56 -9.62
CA LEU A 127 25.47 -8.54 -10.41
C LEU A 127 26.48 -7.85 -11.32
N ARG A 128 26.11 -6.73 -11.96
CA ARG A 128 27.02 -5.95 -12.80
C ARG A 128 28.29 -5.51 -12.07
N LEU A 129 28.24 -5.26 -10.77
CA LEU A 129 29.43 -4.90 -9.97
C LEU A 129 30.34 -6.09 -9.64
N GLN A 130 29.87 -7.32 -9.85
CA GLN A 130 30.56 -8.57 -9.51
C GLN A 130 31.11 -9.32 -10.72
N VAL A 131 30.66 -8.95 -11.93
CA VAL A 131 31.18 -9.52 -13.17
C VAL A 131 32.46 -8.74 -13.55
N PRO A 132 33.62 -9.41 -13.71
CA PRO A 132 34.83 -8.75 -14.20
C PRO A 132 34.57 -8.12 -15.58
N GLU A 133 35.12 -6.93 -15.82
CA GLU A 133 35.15 -6.40 -17.18
C GLU A 133 36.04 -7.32 -18.03
N GLY A 134 35.41 -8.00 -18.99
CA GLY A 134 36.09 -8.80 -20.00
C GLY A 134 36.51 -7.94 -21.19
#